data_AF-A0A437CUP9-F1
#
_entry.id   AF-A0A437CUP9-F1
#
_cell.length_a   1.000
_cell.length_b   1.000
_cell.length_c   1.000
_cell.angle_alpha   90.00
_cell.angle_beta   90.00
_cell.angle_gamma   90.00
#
_symmetry.space_group_name_H-M   'P 1'
#
loop_
_entity.id
_entity.type
_entity.pdbx_description
1 polymer ?
#
loop_
_entity_poly.entity_id
_entity_poly.type
_entity_poly.pdbx_seq_one_letter_code
_entity_poly.pdbx_strand_id
1 'polypeptide(L)'
;MARISLDSLTSLPGIPLSVLSVPMEDKYKCQQCLQVLRKPVQAQCGHRFCVHCFRLLTSSGPKPCQACQKEEIYEEPMSILNSSEAFPDNAAGREIASLPARCLNQGCDWTGSIKEYEAKHEGRCEFEQIQCEACQAFIFRKDKERHNDRECEERTLNCKYCKVTFNFKDIKAHDEICQKFPLQCKDCGKKKIPREKFNDHAKSCAKSKSACPFSEVGCKSVVENGKISEHEHSSTMEHLRLLLPMVLSMTRTRSDTSASGEWQEDSGLGLYRAPDDGCGAAASAPSVDLDKKVSALENIVCVLNREVERSSLTLEAFSHQHRLDQEKLKIYPTKSVSWRDP
;
A
#
# COMPACT_ATOMS: atom_id res chain seq x y z
N MET A 1 -27.88 31.08 -20.99
CA MET A 1 -27.98 29.70 -21.49
C MET A 1 -27.13 28.82 -20.58
N ALA A 2 -27.74 27.86 -19.89
CA ALA A 2 -27.01 26.99 -18.97
C ALA A 2 -26.06 26.09 -19.78
N ARG A 3 -24.76 26.32 -19.65
CA ARG A 3 -23.74 25.44 -20.23
C ARG A 3 -23.92 24.05 -19.63
N ILE A 4 -23.77 23.00 -20.44
CA ILE A 4 -23.69 21.64 -19.91
C ILE A 4 -22.50 21.63 -18.95
N SER A 5 -22.77 21.51 -17.64
CA SER A 5 -21.71 21.30 -16.66
C SER A 5 -21.15 19.90 -16.92
N LEU A 6 -20.05 19.86 -17.69
CA LEU A 6 -19.36 18.64 -18.11
C LEU A 6 -18.48 18.05 -16.98
N ASP A 7 -18.50 18.64 -15.79
CA ASP A 7 -17.51 18.45 -14.72
C ASP A 7 -17.60 17.13 -13.95
N SER A 8 -18.52 16.21 -14.31
CA SER A 8 -18.48 14.85 -13.76
C SER A 8 -17.61 13.95 -14.63
N LEU A 9 -16.39 13.69 -14.15
CA LEU A 9 -15.49 12.62 -14.63
C LEU A 9 -16.12 11.21 -14.62
N THR A 10 -17.36 11.07 -14.13
CA THR A 10 -18.08 9.81 -13.90
C THR A 10 -19.43 9.71 -14.64
N SER A 11 -19.59 10.34 -15.82
CA SER A 11 -20.81 10.16 -16.59
C SER A 11 -20.91 8.72 -17.10
N LEU A 12 -21.93 7.96 -16.67
CA LEU A 12 -22.24 6.61 -17.17
C LEU A 12 -22.80 6.64 -18.60
N PRO A 13 -22.64 5.56 -19.39
CA PRO A 13 -23.27 5.42 -20.70
C PRO A 13 -24.80 5.26 -20.60
N GLY A 14 -25.49 5.06 -21.72
CA GLY A 14 -26.93 4.84 -21.74
C GLY A 14 -27.38 3.65 -20.87
N ILE A 15 -28.60 3.72 -20.36
CA ILE A 15 -29.15 2.67 -19.48
C ILE A 15 -29.54 1.48 -20.37
N PRO A 16 -29.11 0.24 -20.03
CA PRO A 16 -29.40 -0.92 -20.87
C PRO A 16 -30.89 -1.10 -21.15
N LEU A 17 -31.25 -1.39 -22.40
CA LEU A 17 -32.65 -1.58 -22.81
C LEU A 17 -33.39 -2.61 -21.97
N SER A 18 -32.69 -3.66 -21.54
CA SER A 18 -33.24 -4.76 -20.74
C SER A 18 -33.71 -4.32 -19.35
N VAL A 19 -33.23 -3.18 -18.84
CA VAL A 19 -33.69 -2.59 -17.57
C VAL A 19 -35.14 -2.14 -17.68
N LEU A 20 -35.61 -1.74 -18.87
CA LEU A 20 -37.02 -1.35 -19.04
C LEU A 20 -37.94 -2.56 -18.91
N SER A 21 -39.01 -2.38 -18.14
CA SER A 21 -40.10 -3.36 -18.04
C SER A 21 -41.17 -3.19 -19.13
N VAL A 22 -40.99 -2.18 -19.98
CA VAL A 22 -41.88 -1.84 -21.11
C VAL A 22 -41.10 -1.87 -22.42
N PRO A 23 -41.77 -2.12 -23.56
CA PRO A 23 -41.13 -2.00 -24.87
C PRO A 23 -40.50 -0.63 -25.06
N MET A 24 -39.28 -0.62 -25.57
CA MET A 24 -38.54 0.61 -25.82
C MET A 24 -39.12 1.38 -27.00
N GLU A 25 -39.42 2.67 -26.82
CA GLU A 25 -39.74 3.59 -27.91
C GLU A 25 -38.47 4.19 -28.52
N ASP A 26 -38.43 4.36 -29.85
CA ASP A 26 -37.27 4.91 -30.57
C ASP A 26 -36.91 6.33 -30.12
N LYS A 27 -37.90 7.13 -29.71
CA LYS A 27 -37.70 8.51 -29.24
C LYS A 27 -36.85 8.62 -27.97
N TYR A 28 -36.69 7.52 -27.23
CA TYR A 28 -35.86 7.44 -26.02
C TYR A 28 -34.49 6.79 -26.27
N LYS A 29 -34.17 6.38 -27.51
CA LYS A 29 -32.90 5.72 -27.84
C LYS A 29 -31.81 6.75 -28.08
N CYS A 30 -30.62 6.47 -27.54
CA CYS A 30 -29.43 7.24 -27.82
C CYS A 30 -28.90 6.92 -29.22
N GLN A 31 -28.67 7.94 -30.05
CA GLN A 31 -28.20 7.75 -31.42
C GLN A 31 -26.76 7.20 -31.53
N GLN A 32 -26.01 7.16 -30.43
CA GLN A 32 -24.65 6.60 -30.40
C GLN A 32 -24.59 5.18 -29.82
N CYS A 33 -25.17 4.94 -28.64
CA CYS A 33 -25.07 3.64 -27.95
C CYS A 33 -26.30 2.75 -28.14
N LEU A 34 -27.37 3.28 -28.74
CA LEU A 34 -28.65 2.60 -28.99
C LEU A 34 -29.36 2.07 -27.72
N GLN A 35 -28.86 2.45 -26.54
CA GLN A 35 -29.47 2.20 -25.24
C GLN A 35 -30.45 3.33 -24.86
N VAL A 36 -31.14 3.18 -23.73
CA VAL A 36 -32.01 4.25 -23.19
C VAL A 36 -31.17 5.46 -22.86
N LEU A 37 -31.63 6.64 -23.29
CA LEU A 37 -30.95 7.90 -23.06
C LEU A 37 -30.74 8.17 -21.56
N ARG A 38 -29.47 8.20 -21.13
CA ARG A 38 -29.08 8.65 -19.79
C ARG A 38 -28.72 10.13 -19.84
N LYS A 39 -29.41 10.94 -19.03
CA LYS A 39 -29.27 12.42 -19.03
C LYS A 39 -29.26 12.93 -20.49
N PRO A 40 -30.39 12.85 -21.21
CA PRO A 40 -30.43 13.17 -22.63
C PRO A 40 -29.97 14.60 -22.92
N VAL A 41 -29.18 14.74 -23.98
CA VAL A 41 -28.89 16.01 -24.64
C VAL A 41 -29.44 15.97 -26.06
N GLN A 42 -29.93 17.09 -26.53
CA GLN A 42 -30.39 17.27 -27.89
C GLN A 42 -29.38 18.14 -28.63
N ALA A 43 -28.91 17.64 -29.78
CA ALA A 43 -28.06 18.39 -30.69
C ALA A 43 -28.89 19.42 -31.49
N GLN A 44 -28.22 20.35 -32.16
CA GLN A 44 -28.88 21.38 -32.97
C GLN A 44 -29.75 20.79 -34.09
N CYS A 45 -29.33 19.67 -34.69
CA CYS A 45 -30.11 18.92 -35.68
C CYS A 45 -31.35 18.21 -35.11
N GLY A 46 -31.56 18.21 -33.79
CA GLY A 46 -32.71 17.56 -33.14
C GLY A 46 -32.46 16.13 -32.66
N HIS A 47 -31.35 15.49 -33.04
CA HIS A 47 -31.02 14.14 -32.55
C HIS A 47 -30.59 14.13 -31.09
N ARG A 48 -30.97 13.05 -30.39
CA ARG A 48 -30.74 12.87 -28.95
C ARG A 48 -29.60 11.92 -28.65
N PHE A 49 -28.80 12.26 -27.64
CA PHE A 49 -27.67 11.47 -27.18
C PHE A 49 -27.63 11.44 -25.65
N CYS A 50 -27.02 10.41 -25.05
CA CYS A 50 -26.64 10.49 -23.64
C CYS A 50 -25.54 11.57 -23.47
N VAL A 51 -25.51 12.30 -22.36
CA VAL A 51 -24.40 13.22 -22.05
C VAL A 51 -23.02 12.55 -22.24
N HIS A 52 -22.85 11.33 -21.73
CA HIS A 52 -21.60 10.59 -21.86
C HIS A 52 -21.22 10.35 -23.33
N CYS A 53 -22.17 9.86 -24.13
CA CYS A 53 -21.95 9.55 -25.54
C CYS A 53 -21.65 10.81 -26.36
N PHE A 54 -22.38 11.90 -26.12
CA PHE A 54 -22.18 13.15 -26.82
C PHE A 54 -20.80 13.77 -26.52
N ARG A 55 -20.38 13.72 -25.25
CA ARG A 55 -19.05 14.15 -24.84
C ARG A 55 -17.95 13.33 -25.53
N LEU A 56 -18.11 12.02 -25.59
CA LEU A 56 -17.13 11.16 -26.25
C LEU A 56 -17.03 11.47 -27.75
N LEU A 57 -18.18 11.64 -28.42
CA LEU A 57 -18.24 11.97 -29.85
C LEU A 57 -17.59 13.32 -30.19
N THR A 58 -17.82 14.33 -29.35
CA THR A 58 -17.32 15.70 -29.56
C THR A 58 -15.97 15.98 -28.88
N SER A 59 -15.33 14.96 -28.31
CA SER A 59 -14.06 15.11 -27.56
C SER A 59 -12.90 15.63 -28.41
N SER A 60 -12.88 15.30 -29.70
CA SER A 60 -11.89 15.79 -30.68
C SER A 60 -12.36 17.00 -31.49
N GLY A 61 -13.36 17.73 -30.99
CA GLY A 61 -13.99 18.86 -31.66
C GLY A 61 -15.29 18.49 -32.40
N PRO A 62 -15.85 19.44 -33.17
CA PRO A 62 -17.12 19.24 -33.86
C PRO A 62 -17.09 18.06 -34.85
N LYS A 63 -18.18 17.30 -34.92
CA LYS A 63 -18.28 16.09 -35.77
C LYS A 63 -19.61 16.03 -36.53
N PRO A 64 -19.64 15.49 -37.76
CA PRO A 64 -20.90 15.30 -38.47
C PRO A 64 -21.81 14.30 -37.76
N CYS A 65 -23.09 14.63 -37.64
CA CYS A 65 -24.12 13.76 -37.09
C CYS A 65 -24.36 12.58 -38.03
N GLN A 66 -23.98 11.37 -37.59
CA GLN A 66 -24.18 10.14 -38.35
C GLN A 66 -25.66 9.75 -38.47
N ALA A 67 -26.52 10.18 -37.54
CA ALA A 67 -27.96 9.93 -37.62
C ALA A 67 -28.60 10.74 -38.76
N CYS A 68 -28.26 12.03 -38.90
CA CYS A 68 -28.70 12.85 -40.03
C CYS A 68 -28.29 12.24 -41.39
N GLN A 69 -27.09 11.67 -41.48
CA GLN A 69 -26.63 11.02 -42.71
C GLN A 69 -27.44 9.77 -43.04
N LYS A 70 -27.75 8.94 -42.05
CA LYS A 70 -28.57 7.73 -42.22
C LYS A 70 -30.02 8.04 -42.58
N GLU A 71 -30.54 9.15 -42.06
CA GLU A 71 -31.91 9.63 -42.32
C GLU A 71 -31.99 10.48 -43.59
N GLU A 72 -30.88 10.70 -44.29
CA GLU A 72 -30.80 11.54 -45.51
C GLU A 72 -31.26 13.00 -45.31
N ILE A 73 -31.11 13.53 -44.08
CA ILE A 73 -31.45 14.91 -43.69
C ILE A 73 -30.21 15.74 -43.30
N TYR A 74 -29.03 15.33 -43.76
CA TYR A 74 -27.78 16.00 -43.41
C TYR A 74 -27.65 17.36 -44.09
N GLU A 75 -27.50 18.40 -43.27
CA GLU A 75 -27.34 19.79 -43.69
C GLU A 75 -26.28 20.50 -42.84
N GLU A 76 -25.25 21.09 -43.47
CA GLU A 76 -24.26 21.92 -42.77
C GLU A 76 -24.74 23.38 -42.65
N PRO A 77 -24.56 24.05 -41.49
CA PRO A 77 -23.87 23.59 -40.28
C PRO A 77 -24.76 22.85 -39.26
N MET A 78 -26.08 22.77 -39.49
CA MET A 78 -27.07 22.24 -38.53
C MET A 78 -26.78 20.81 -38.05
N SER A 79 -26.21 19.98 -38.92
CA SER A 79 -25.89 18.57 -38.67
C SER A 79 -24.49 18.36 -38.13
N ILE A 80 -23.80 19.42 -37.71
CA ILE A 80 -22.52 19.34 -37.01
C ILE A 80 -22.79 19.28 -35.50
N LEU A 81 -22.40 18.17 -34.89
CA LEU A 81 -22.47 17.96 -33.45
C LEU A 81 -21.38 18.80 -32.78
N ASN A 82 -21.81 19.75 -31.95
CA ASN A 82 -20.94 20.65 -31.22
C ASN A 82 -21.31 20.68 -29.73
N SER A 83 -20.30 20.57 -28.86
CA SER A 83 -20.46 20.58 -27.40
C SER A 83 -21.01 21.90 -26.85
N SER A 84 -20.81 23.02 -27.56
CA SER A 84 -21.32 24.33 -27.13
C SER A 84 -22.78 24.60 -27.52
N GLU A 85 -23.31 23.88 -28.51
CA GLU A 85 -24.64 24.14 -29.09
C GLU A 85 -25.69 23.12 -28.65
N ALA A 86 -25.26 21.96 -28.18
CA ALA A 86 -26.18 20.99 -27.58
C ALA A 86 -26.72 21.48 -26.23
N PHE A 87 -27.96 21.12 -25.94
CA PHE A 87 -28.64 21.48 -24.70
C PHE A 87 -29.23 20.25 -24.01
N PRO A 88 -29.34 20.25 -22.67
CA PRO A 88 -30.02 19.19 -21.94
C PRO A 88 -31.50 19.08 -22.33
N ASP A 89 -31.95 17.89 -22.74
CA ASP A 89 -33.35 17.63 -23.07
C ASP A 89 -34.11 17.20 -21.80
N ASN A 90 -34.49 18.19 -21.00
CA ASN A 90 -35.21 17.95 -19.75
C ASN A 90 -36.61 17.35 -19.96
N ALA A 91 -37.22 17.53 -21.14
CA ALA A 91 -38.53 16.96 -21.44
C ALA A 91 -38.42 15.44 -21.60
N ALA A 92 -37.56 14.99 -22.52
CA ALA A 92 -37.28 13.57 -22.69
C ALA A 92 -36.74 12.96 -21.38
N GLY A 93 -35.90 13.68 -20.65
CA GLY A 93 -35.37 13.25 -19.35
C GLY A 93 -36.46 12.93 -18.33
N ARG A 94 -37.54 13.73 -18.24
CA ARG A 94 -38.67 13.47 -17.33
C ARG A 94 -39.52 12.29 -17.76
N GLU A 95 -39.76 12.14 -19.06
CA GLU A 95 -40.49 11.00 -19.62
C GLU A 95 -39.74 9.70 -19.32
N ILE A 96 -38.44 9.65 -19.66
CA ILE A 96 -37.58 8.48 -19.42
C ILE A 96 -37.50 8.14 -17.94
N ALA A 97 -37.32 9.14 -17.07
CA ALA A 97 -37.23 8.95 -15.63
C ALA A 97 -38.48 8.27 -15.04
N SER A 98 -39.63 8.41 -15.69
CA SER A 98 -40.92 7.87 -15.25
C SER A 98 -41.20 6.47 -15.82
N LEU A 99 -40.36 5.98 -16.74
CA LEU A 99 -40.56 4.66 -17.35
C LEU A 99 -40.37 3.53 -16.32
N PRO A 100 -41.18 2.46 -16.38
CA PRO A 100 -41.01 1.28 -15.54
C PRO A 100 -39.68 0.56 -15.81
N ALA A 101 -38.99 0.20 -14.74
CA ALA A 101 -37.70 -0.47 -14.72
C ALA A 101 -37.73 -1.71 -13.82
N ARG A 102 -36.85 -2.67 -14.10
CA ARG A 102 -36.60 -3.87 -13.29
C ARG A 102 -35.12 -4.17 -13.21
N CYS A 103 -34.73 -4.85 -12.15
CA CYS A 103 -33.36 -5.36 -12.03
C CYS A 103 -33.09 -6.50 -13.03
N LEU A 104 -31.83 -6.58 -13.46
CA LEU A 104 -31.32 -7.64 -14.33
C LEU A 104 -30.58 -8.73 -13.57
N ASN A 105 -30.19 -8.45 -12.32
CA ASN A 105 -29.44 -9.41 -11.51
C ASN A 105 -30.36 -10.57 -11.10
N GLN A 106 -29.89 -11.79 -11.36
CA GLN A 106 -30.64 -12.98 -11.03
C GLN A 106 -30.90 -13.06 -9.52
N GLY A 107 -32.16 -13.29 -9.14
CA GLY A 107 -32.58 -13.33 -7.73
C GLY A 107 -32.96 -11.97 -7.13
N CYS A 108 -32.78 -10.86 -7.87
CA CYS A 108 -33.33 -9.57 -7.47
C CYS A 108 -34.72 -9.37 -8.08
N ASP A 109 -35.71 -9.14 -7.23
CA ASP A 109 -37.11 -8.86 -7.58
C ASP A 109 -37.43 -7.36 -7.65
N TRP A 110 -36.40 -6.51 -7.54
CA TRP A 110 -36.59 -5.06 -7.55
C TRP A 110 -37.24 -4.57 -8.85
N THR A 111 -38.29 -3.78 -8.69
CA THR A 111 -38.98 -3.05 -9.74
C THR A 111 -39.25 -1.63 -9.28
N GLY A 112 -39.35 -0.69 -10.22
CA GLY A 112 -39.58 0.72 -9.92
C GLY A 112 -39.57 1.56 -11.18
N SER A 113 -39.30 2.85 -11.04
CA SER A 113 -39.04 3.76 -12.17
C SER A 113 -37.55 3.82 -12.53
N ILE A 114 -37.21 4.25 -13.75
CA ILE A 114 -35.82 4.50 -14.15
C ILE A 114 -35.13 5.50 -13.19
N LYS A 115 -35.85 6.52 -12.73
CA LYS A 115 -35.32 7.47 -11.73
C LYS A 115 -34.86 6.78 -10.45
N GLU A 116 -35.65 5.84 -9.96
CA GLU A 116 -35.32 5.08 -8.74
C GLU A 116 -34.21 4.07 -8.99
N TYR A 117 -34.18 3.46 -10.18
CA TYR A 117 -33.11 2.57 -10.60
C TYR A 117 -31.76 3.28 -10.54
N GLU A 118 -31.61 4.41 -11.22
CA GLU A 118 -30.36 5.17 -11.26
C GLU A 118 -29.97 5.73 -9.88
N ALA A 119 -30.94 6.17 -9.08
CA ALA A 119 -30.67 6.85 -7.81
C ALA A 119 -30.31 5.87 -6.66
N LYS A 120 -30.93 4.68 -6.64
CA LYS A 120 -30.89 3.80 -5.46
C LYS A 120 -30.49 2.36 -5.76
N HIS A 121 -30.61 1.89 -7.00
CA HIS A 121 -30.46 0.47 -7.30
C HIS A 121 -29.21 0.14 -8.13
N GLU A 122 -28.94 0.93 -9.17
CA GLU A 122 -27.79 0.75 -10.05
C GLU A 122 -26.47 0.84 -9.27
N GLY A 123 -25.62 -0.19 -9.38
CA GLY A 123 -24.38 -0.32 -8.62
C GLY A 123 -24.58 -0.50 -7.10
N ARG A 124 -25.80 -0.79 -6.63
CA ARG A 124 -26.13 -1.05 -5.22
C ARG A 124 -26.94 -2.34 -5.01
N CYS A 125 -27.31 -3.03 -6.08
CA CYS A 125 -28.08 -4.26 -6.00
C CYS A 125 -27.32 -5.33 -5.22
N GLU A 126 -27.96 -5.89 -4.20
CA GLU A 126 -27.39 -6.94 -3.33
C GLU A 126 -27.04 -8.23 -4.06
N PHE A 127 -27.76 -8.51 -5.15
CA PHE A 127 -27.59 -9.68 -6.02
C PHE A 127 -26.67 -9.41 -7.21
N GLU A 128 -26.11 -8.21 -7.32
CA GLU A 128 -25.08 -7.92 -8.31
C GLU A 128 -23.83 -8.75 -8.00
N GLN A 129 -23.32 -9.47 -9.01
CA GLN A 129 -22.02 -10.11 -8.93
C GLN A 129 -20.93 -9.08 -9.17
N ILE A 130 -20.08 -8.89 -8.15
CA ILE A 130 -18.95 -8.00 -8.18
C ILE A 130 -17.66 -8.80 -8.07
N GLN A 131 -16.58 -8.26 -8.64
CA GLN A 131 -15.27 -8.87 -8.55
C GLN A 131 -14.58 -8.45 -7.23
N CYS A 132 -14.07 -9.42 -6.47
CA CYS A 132 -13.24 -9.14 -5.29
C CYS A 132 -11.88 -8.58 -5.72
N GLU A 133 -11.47 -7.44 -5.17
CA GLU A 133 -10.20 -6.80 -5.51
C GLU A 133 -8.98 -7.63 -5.09
N ALA A 134 -9.10 -8.42 -4.02
CA ALA A 134 -7.99 -9.21 -3.48
C ALA A 134 -7.80 -10.54 -4.22
N CYS A 135 -8.86 -11.37 -4.30
CA CYS A 135 -8.76 -12.71 -4.91
C CYS A 135 -9.30 -12.80 -6.34
N GLN A 136 -9.85 -11.70 -6.88
CA GLN A 136 -10.43 -11.62 -8.23
C GLN A 136 -11.64 -12.54 -8.48
N ALA A 137 -12.16 -13.21 -7.45
CA ALA A 137 -13.37 -14.04 -7.54
C ALA A 137 -14.64 -13.18 -7.68
N PHE A 138 -15.63 -13.71 -8.42
CA PHE A 138 -16.96 -13.11 -8.52
C PHE A 138 -17.82 -13.52 -7.33
N ILE A 139 -18.31 -12.53 -6.58
CA ILE A 139 -19.13 -12.71 -5.38
C ILE A 139 -20.35 -11.79 -5.43
N PHE A 140 -21.42 -12.14 -4.72
CA PHE A 140 -22.56 -11.22 -4.59
C PHE A 140 -22.19 -10.01 -3.72
N ARG A 141 -22.72 -8.83 -4.06
CA ARG A 141 -22.48 -7.59 -3.31
C ARG A 141 -22.84 -7.73 -1.83
N LYS A 142 -23.96 -8.38 -1.50
CA LYS A 142 -24.36 -8.64 -0.10
C LYS A 142 -23.36 -9.48 0.69
N ASP A 143 -22.60 -10.34 -0.01
CA ASP A 143 -21.62 -11.24 0.58
C ASP A 143 -20.22 -10.62 0.64
N LYS A 144 -20.01 -9.41 0.10
CA LYS A 144 -18.69 -8.76 0.01
C LYS A 144 -17.97 -8.68 1.35
N GLU A 145 -18.65 -8.17 2.38
CA GLU A 145 -18.07 -8.00 3.71
C GLU A 145 -17.73 -9.36 4.36
N ARG A 146 -18.70 -10.29 4.32
CA ARG A 146 -18.54 -11.66 4.82
C ARG A 146 -17.37 -12.37 4.13
N HIS A 147 -17.28 -12.23 2.80
CA HIS A 147 -16.19 -12.78 2.00
C HIS A 147 -14.84 -12.19 2.41
N ASN A 148 -14.72 -10.86 2.42
CA ASN A 148 -13.46 -10.18 2.74
C ASN A 148 -12.95 -10.54 4.15
N ASP A 149 -13.86 -10.65 5.12
CA ASP A 149 -13.48 -10.93 6.50
C ASP A 149 -13.16 -12.42 6.74
N ARG A 150 -13.93 -13.33 6.12
CA ARG A 150 -13.96 -14.74 6.54
C ARG A 150 -13.48 -15.73 5.48
N GLU A 151 -13.75 -15.47 4.21
CA GLU A 151 -13.64 -16.47 3.13
C GLU A 151 -12.53 -16.16 2.13
N CYS A 152 -12.18 -14.89 1.94
CA CYS A 152 -11.20 -14.48 0.97
C CYS A 152 -9.82 -15.02 1.37
N GLU A 153 -9.27 -15.89 0.53
CA GLU A 153 -7.95 -16.48 0.74
C GLU A 153 -6.82 -15.44 0.72
N GLU A 154 -7.04 -14.36 -0.02
CA GLU A 154 -6.14 -13.23 -0.16
C GLU A 154 -6.52 -12.05 0.77
N ARG A 155 -7.37 -12.30 1.78
CA ARG A 155 -7.75 -11.25 2.74
C ARG A 155 -6.52 -10.70 3.43
N THR A 156 -6.59 -9.42 3.74
CA THR A 156 -5.53 -8.74 4.48
C THR A 156 -5.92 -8.52 5.93
N LEU A 157 -4.95 -8.65 6.84
CA LEU A 157 -5.10 -8.40 8.26
C LEU A 157 -4.06 -7.38 8.71
N ASN A 158 -4.45 -6.51 9.64
CA ASN A 158 -3.50 -5.65 10.33
C ASN A 158 -2.84 -6.41 11.48
N CYS A 159 -1.51 -6.35 11.57
CA CYS A 159 -0.81 -6.82 12.75
C CYS A 159 -1.28 -6.04 13.98
N LYS A 160 -1.63 -6.75 15.06
CA LYS A 160 -2.13 -6.14 16.30
C LYS A 160 -1.10 -5.21 16.96
N TYR A 161 0.18 -5.47 16.73
CA TYR A 161 1.32 -4.80 17.38
C TYR A 161 1.93 -3.67 16.54
N CYS A 162 2.24 -3.92 15.27
CA CYS A 162 2.86 -2.92 14.40
C CYS A 162 1.86 -2.15 13.52
N LYS A 163 0.60 -2.61 13.44
CA LYS A 163 -0.49 -2.06 12.62
C LYS A 163 -0.30 -2.17 11.10
N VAL A 164 0.83 -2.69 10.64
CA VAL A 164 1.07 -2.95 9.21
C VAL A 164 0.13 -4.05 8.70
N THR A 165 -0.32 -3.90 7.45
CA THR A 165 -1.26 -4.79 6.78
C THR A 165 -0.52 -5.90 6.05
N PHE A 166 -0.94 -7.15 6.24
CA PHE A 166 -0.37 -8.34 5.60
C PHE A 166 -1.45 -9.24 5.06
N ASN A 167 -1.11 -10.09 4.09
CA ASN A 167 -2.00 -11.18 3.71
C ASN A 167 -2.21 -12.13 4.89
N PHE A 168 -3.40 -12.71 5.01
CA PHE A 168 -3.72 -13.69 6.04
C PHE A 168 -2.73 -14.86 6.09
N LYS A 169 -2.23 -15.31 4.94
CA LYS A 169 -1.23 -16.39 4.84
C LYS A 169 0.11 -15.98 5.48
N ASP A 170 0.46 -14.70 5.43
CA ASP A 170 1.77 -14.18 5.83
C ASP A 170 1.83 -13.71 7.29
N ILE A 171 0.70 -13.57 7.99
CA ILE A 171 0.66 -12.97 9.34
C ILE A 171 1.48 -13.75 10.37
N LYS A 172 1.57 -15.09 10.24
CA LYS A 172 2.39 -15.93 11.12
C LYS A 172 3.88 -15.69 10.91
N ALA A 173 4.32 -15.63 9.65
CA ALA A 173 5.70 -15.29 9.31
C ALA A 173 6.04 -13.87 9.76
N HIS A 174 5.09 -12.93 9.66
CA HIS A 174 5.25 -11.59 10.18
C HIS A 174 5.49 -11.56 11.70
N ASP A 175 4.72 -12.31 12.50
CA ASP A 175 4.86 -12.32 13.96
C ASP A 175 6.28 -12.73 14.42
N GLU A 176 6.96 -13.59 13.64
CA GLU A 176 8.35 -14.00 13.90
C GLU A 176 9.37 -12.88 13.70
N ILE A 177 9.09 -11.91 12.82
CA ILE A 177 9.98 -10.78 12.51
C ILE A 177 9.49 -9.44 13.07
N CYS A 178 8.27 -9.38 13.59
CA CYS A 178 7.63 -8.14 14.01
C CYS A 178 8.38 -7.50 15.19
N GLN A 179 8.87 -6.27 14.98
CA GLN A 179 9.66 -5.52 15.97
C GLN A 179 8.86 -5.13 17.22
N LYS A 180 7.55 -4.95 17.07
CA LYS A 180 6.64 -4.64 18.17
C LYS A 180 6.03 -5.89 18.81
N PHE A 181 6.39 -7.08 18.33
CA PHE A 181 5.87 -8.33 18.88
C PHE A 181 6.29 -8.51 20.34
N PRO A 182 5.36 -8.83 21.25
CA PRO A 182 5.66 -8.98 22.67
C PRO A 182 6.35 -10.32 22.95
N LEU A 183 7.58 -10.25 23.44
CA LEU A 183 8.37 -11.39 23.91
C LEU A 183 8.29 -11.55 25.44
N GLN A 184 8.65 -12.74 25.90
CA GLN A 184 8.82 -13.06 27.31
C GLN A 184 10.30 -13.35 27.60
N CYS A 185 10.85 -12.69 28.61
CA CYS A 185 12.19 -12.99 29.10
C CYS A 185 12.19 -14.34 29.86
N LYS A 186 13.10 -15.25 29.49
CA LYS A 186 13.24 -16.55 30.15
C LYS A 186 13.86 -16.44 31.55
N ASP A 187 14.74 -15.44 31.76
CA ASP A 187 15.48 -15.30 33.02
C ASP A 187 14.66 -14.64 34.12
N CYS A 188 13.97 -13.53 33.80
CA CYS A 188 13.15 -12.82 34.79
C CYS A 188 11.65 -13.11 34.71
N GLY A 189 11.19 -13.79 33.67
CA GLY A 189 9.78 -14.07 33.45
C GLY A 189 8.94 -12.87 33.00
N LYS A 190 9.53 -11.68 32.84
CA LYS A 190 8.82 -10.46 32.41
C LYS A 190 8.25 -10.68 31.01
N LYS A 191 6.93 -10.47 30.90
CA LYS A 191 6.15 -10.60 29.65
C LYS A 191 6.01 -9.24 28.96
N LYS A 192 5.59 -9.24 27.70
CA LYS A 192 5.25 -8.04 26.90
C LYS A 192 6.43 -7.11 26.65
N ILE A 193 7.64 -7.65 26.50
CA ILE A 193 8.81 -6.87 26.08
C ILE A 193 8.78 -6.81 24.55
N PRO A 194 8.64 -5.63 23.91
CA PRO A 194 8.72 -5.52 22.46
C PRO A 194 10.05 -6.09 21.96
N ARG A 195 10.04 -6.83 20.84
CA ARG A 195 11.23 -7.44 20.24
C ARG A 195 12.39 -6.44 20.08
N GLU A 196 12.10 -5.23 19.59
CA GLU A 196 13.08 -4.15 19.44
C GLU A 196 13.78 -3.76 20.76
N LYS A 197 13.09 -3.88 21.90
CA LYS A 197 13.59 -3.53 23.25
C LYS A 197 14.12 -4.73 24.03
N PHE A 198 14.13 -5.92 23.43
CA PHE A 198 14.48 -7.13 24.14
C PHE A 198 15.98 -7.20 24.46
N ASN A 199 16.84 -6.72 23.55
CA ASN A 199 18.29 -6.70 23.79
C ASN A 199 18.64 -5.75 24.95
N ASP A 200 18.04 -4.56 24.98
CA ASP A 200 18.21 -3.60 26.08
C ASP A 200 17.74 -4.21 27.42
N HIS A 201 16.60 -4.89 27.39
CA HIS A 201 16.12 -5.62 28.55
C HIS A 201 17.11 -6.72 28.98
N ALA A 202 17.64 -7.52 28.05
CA ALA A 202 18.58 -8.60 28.38
C ALA A 202 19.83 -8.05 29.09
N LYS A 203 20.36 -6.91 28.63
CA LYS A 203 21.48 -6.22 29.28
C LYS A 203 21.14 -5.68 30.66
N SER A 204 19.93 -5.15 30.86
CA SER A 204 19.52 -4.57 32.14
C SER A 204 18.75 -5.55 33.05
N CYS A 205 18.57 -6.81 32.64
CA CYS A 205 17.76 -7.79 33.35
C CYS A 205 18.56 -8.35 34.53
N ALA A 206 18.18 -8.00 35.76
CA ALA A 206 18.88 -8.43 36.97
C ALA A 206 19.08 -9.95 37.11
N LYS A 207 18.19 -10.76 36.52
CA LYS A 207 18.25 -12.23 36.55
C LYS A 207 18.94 -12.84 35.33
N SER A 208 19.22 -12.05 34.30
CA SER A 208 19.99 -12.51 33.14
C SER A 208 21.47 -12.59 33.51
N LYS A 209 22.21 -13.44 32.82
CA LYS A 209 23.63 -13.67 33.09
C LYS A 209 24.46 -12.98 32.02
N SER A 210 25.46 -12.22 32.45
CA SER A 210 26.44 -11.59 31.57
C SER A 210 27.87 -11.91 32.02
N ALA A 211 28.81 -11.84 31.09
CA ALA A 211 30.22 -11.96 31.42
C ALA A 211 30.66 -10.75 32.26
N CYS A 212 31.59 -10.98 33.20
CA CYS A 212 32.23 -9.91 33.95
C CYS A 212 32.86 -8.87 33.00
N PRO A 213 32.75 -7.56 33.24
CA PRO A 213 33.40 -6.53 32.40
C PRO A 213 34.92 -6.72 32.24
N PHE A 214 35.57 -7.41 33.19
CA PHE A 214 36.99 -7.80 33.11
C PHE A 214 37.24 -9.06 32.27
N SER A 215 36.25 -9.57 31.53
CA SER A 215 36.42 -10.74 30.64
C SER A 215 37.45 -10.48 29.54
N GLU A 216 37.51 -9.24 29.04
CA GLU A 216 38.49 -8.81 28.04
C GLU A 216 39.94 -8.91 28.54
N VAL A 217 40.14 -8.88 29.86
CA VAL A 217 41.46 -9.03 30.50
C VAL A 217 41.63 -10.39 31.17
N GLY A 218 40.71 -11.33 30.94
CA GLY A 218 40.85 -12.74 31.32
C GLY A 218 39.95 -13.23 32.45
N CYS A 219 39.01 -12.43 32.97
CA CYS A 219 38.04 -12.90 33.96
C CYS A 219 36.99 -13.81 33.30
N LYS A 220 36.93 -15.09 33.70
CA LYS A 220 36.03 -16.10 33.08
C LYS A 220 34.63 -16.17 33.73
N SER A 221 34.35 -15.29 34.68
CA SER A 221 33.13 -15.31 35.48
C SER A 221 31.92 -14.84 34.68
N VAL A 222 30.86 -15.65 34.66
CA VAL A 222 29.54 -15.29 34.14
C VAL A 222 28.59 -15.16 35.33
N VAL A 223 28.08 -13.96 35.56
CA VAL A 223 27.34 -13.59 36.77
C VAL A 223 25.97 -13.01 36.41
N GLU A 224 25.00 -13.14 37.31
CA GLU A 224 23.70 -12.47 37.17
C GLU A 224 23.91 -10.95 37.18
N ASN A 225 23.27 -10.20 36.28
CA ASN A 225 23.49 -8.76 36.16
C ASN A 225 23.18 -8.02 37.46
N GLY A 226 22.23 -8.51 38.27
CA GLY A 226 21.92 -7.96 39.59
C GLY A 226 23.00 -8.18 40.66
N LYS A 227 23.92 -9.12 40.44
CA LYS A 227 25.03 -9.48 41.35
C LYS A 227 26.41 -9.09 40.80
N ILE A 228 26.46 -8.38 39.67
CA ILE A 228 27.72 -8.02 39.01
C ILE A 228 28.61 -7.17 39.93
N SER A 229 28.01 -6.22 40.66
CA SER A 229 28.73 -5.32 41.58
C SER A 229 29.29 -6.07 42.79
N GLU A 230 28.57 -7.08 43.29
CA GLU A 230 29.04 -7.94 44.38
C GLU A 230 30.23 -8.80 43.93
N HIS A 231 30.18 -9.32 42.70
CA HIS A 231 31.31 -10.03 42.09
C HIS A 231 32.52 -9.11 41.89
N GLU A 232 32.33 -7.91 41.35
CA GLU A 232 33.41 -6.93 41.16
C GLU A 232 34.11 -6.59 42.47
N HIS A 233 33.34 -6.39 43.54
CA HIS A 233 33.89 -6.08 44.86
C HIS A 233 34.65 -7.28 45.46
N SER A 234 34.08 -8.48 45.40
CA SER A 234 34.73 -9.69 45.94
C SER A 234 35.95 -10.14 45.14
N SER A 235 35.97 -9.88 43.83
CA SER A 235 37.04 -10.31 42.91
C SER A 235 38.03 -9.18 42.58
N THR A 236 37.99 -8.05 43.30
CA THR A 236 38.83 -6.87 43.02
C THR A 236 40.32 -7.21 42.98
N MET A 237 40.84 -7.99 43.94
CA MET A 237 42.26 -8.40 43.95
C MET A 237 42.62 -9.25 42.73
N GLU A 238 41.72 -10.11 42.27
CA GLU A 238 41.94 -10.98 41.11
C GLU A 238 41.91 -10.16 39.81
N HIS A 239 40.96 -9.25 39.67
CA HIS A 239 40.91 -8.28 38.57
C HIS A 239 42.17 -7.41 38.51
N LEU A 240 42.67 -6.92 39.65
CA LEU A 240 43.93 -6.15 39.70
C LEU A 240 45.15 -6.97 39.26
N ARG A 241 45.21 -8.26 39.60
CA ARG A 241 46.28 -9.16 39.13
C ARG A 241 46.22 -9.40 37.63
N LEU A 242 45.02 -9.51 37.05
CA LEU A 242 44.83 -9.64 35.60
C LEU A 242 45.24 -8.37 34.85
N LEU A 243 45.04 -7.20 35.45
CA LEU A 243 45.46 -5.91 34.87
C LEU A 243 46.97 -5.66 34.97
N LEU A 244 47.66 -6.22 35.97
CA LEU A 244 49.07 -5.92 36.26
C LEU A 244 50.02 -6.20 35.07
N PRO A 245 49.94 -7.35 34.36
CA PRO A 245 50.75 -7.59 33.17
C PRO A 245 50.50 -6.57 32.04
N MET A 246 49.25 -6.11 31.89
CA MET A 246 48.85 -5.14 30.87
C MET A 246 49.38 -3.74 31.19
N VAL A 247 49.37 -3.33 32.46
CA VAL A 247 49.97 -2.06 32.90
C VAL A 247 51.51 -2.09 32.77
N LEU A 248 52.13 -3.23 33.07
CA LEU A 248 53.58 -3.41 32.94
C LEU A 248 54.06 -3.42 31.48
N SER A 249 53.25 -3.94 30.54
CA SER A 249 53.58 -3.86 29.11
C SER A 249 53.44 -2.44 28.56
N MET A 250 52.44 -1.66 29.01
CA MET A 250 52.27 -0.25 28.63
C MET A 250 53.31 0.71 29.21
N THR A 251 53.93 0.37 30.35
CA THR A 251 54.99 1.18 30.95
C THR A 251 56.34 0.94 30.29
N ARG A 252 56.62 -0.29 29.82
CA ARG A 252 57.82 -0.61 29.04
C ARG A 252 57.86 0.12 27.69
N THR A 253 56.72 0.27 27.02
CA THR A 253 56.62 1.01 25.75
C THR A 253 56.77 2.53 25.90
N ARG A 254 56.55 3.09 27.10
CA ARG A 254 56.78 4.52 27.39
C ARG A 254 58.24 4.86 27.70
N SER A 255 59.05 3.91 28.15
CA SER A 255 60.48 4.11 28.39
C SER A 255 61.31 4.23 27.10
N ASP A 256 60.85 3.64 25.99
CA ASP A 256 61.56 3.64 24.70
C ASP A 256 61.13 4.76 23.73
N THR A 257 60.21 5.64 24.12
CA THR A 257 59.68 6.72 23.23
C THR A 257 60.18 8.12 23.58
N SER A 258 61.37 8.23 24.17
CA SER A 258 62.05 9.51 24.45
C SER A 258 63.31 9.77 23.59
N ALA A 259 63.31 9.30 22.33
CA ALA A 259 64.28 9.74 21.34
C ALA A 259 63.62 9.91 19.95
N SER A 260 63.67 11.14 19.46
CA SER A 260 63.53 11.58 18.06
C SER A 260 62.14 11.43 17.41
N GLY A 261 61.51 12.58 17.14
CA GLY A 261 60.35 12.68 16.26
C GLY A 261 60.74 12.65 14.78
N GLU A 262 59.77 12.30 13.94
CA GLU A 262 59.23 13.12 12.83
C GLU A 262 58.15 12.33 12.07
N TRP A 263 57.08 13.06 11.77
CA TRP A 263 56.00 12.92 10.78
C TRP A 263 55.77 11.64 9.93
N GLN A 264 54.53 11.15 10.07
CA GLN A 264 53.52 10.79 9.04
C GLN A 264 53.72 9.68 7.98
N GLU A 265 52.60 8.96 7.82
CA GLU A 265 52.09 8.16 6.67
C GLU A 265 52.77 6.82 6.36
N ASP A 266 52.05 5.69 6.56
CA ASP A 266 51.24 5.10 5.48
C ASP A 266 50.37 3.93 5.99
N SER A 267 49.25 3.77 5.30
CA SER A 267 48.24 2.73 5.39
C SER A 267 48.72 1.40 4.80
N GLY A 268 48.00 0.31 5.10
CA GLY A 268 47.74 -0.71 4.07
C GLY A 268 48.18 -2.16 4.36
N LEU A 269 47.21 -2.94 4.86
CA LEU A 269 46.84 -4.29 4.40
C LEU A 269 47.92 -5.39 4.35
N GLY A 270 47.81 -6.35 5.28
CA GLY A 270 48.51 -7.64 5.23
C GLY A 270 47.57 -8.80 5.59
N LEU A 271 47.24 -9.59 4.56
CA LEU A 271 46.32 -10.73 4.54
C LEU A 271 46.58 -11.81 5.60
N TYR A 272 45.48 -12.34 6.13
CA TYR A 272 45.36 -13.48 7.02
C TYR A 272 45.94 -14.75 6.36
N ARG A 273 46.94 -15.36 7.02
CA ARG A 273 47.41 -16.73 6.74
C ARG A 273 46.90 -17.64 7.85
N ALA A 274 46.08 -18.63 7.49
CA ALA A 274 45.64 -19.69 8.38
C ALA A 274 46.80 -20.69 8.65
N PRO A 275 46.82 -21.35 9.81
CA PRO A 275 47.49 -22.64 9.97
C PRO A 275 46.50 -23.81 10.03
N ASP A 276 46.90 -24.90 9.40
CA ASP A 276 46.21 -26.19 9.34
C ASP A 276 46.74 -27.18 10.39
N ASP A 277 45.96 -28.24 10.57
CA ASP A 277 46.20 -29.55 11.22
C ASP A 277 46.00 -29.74 12.74
N GLY A 278 45.10 -30.68 13.07
CA GLY A 278 45.27 -31.54 14.26
C GLY A 278 44.03 -32.15 14.94
N CYS A 279 43.39 -33.12 14.27
CA CYS A 279 42.48 -34.20 14.74
C CYS A 279 42.14 -34.38 16.26
N GLY A 280 40.83 -34.51 16.56
CA GLY A 280 40.31 -35.11 17.80
C GLY A 280 38.78 -35.34 17.74
N ALA A 281 38.37 -36.61 17.70
CA ALA A 281 36.99 -37.07 17.51
C ALA A 281 36.04 -36.75 18.69
N ALA A 282 34.80 -36.33 18.39
CA ALA A 282 33.60 -36.68 19.16
C ALA A 282 32.29 -36.24 18.47
N ALA A 283 31.36 -37.18 18.37
CA ALA A 283 29.89 -37.03 18.33
C ALA A 283 29.22 -36.33 17.12
N SER A 284 28.76 -37.18 16.21
CA SER A 284 27.71 -36.94 15.23
C SER A 284 26.32 -36.73 15.88
N ALA A 285 25.73 -35.54 15.68
CA ALA A 285 24.34 -35.24 15.25
C ALA A 285 23.74 -33.95 15.89
N PRO A 286 22.82 -33.20 15.23
CA PRO A 286 22.42 -33.24 13.82
C PRO A 286 22.43 -31.87 13.08
N SER A 287 22.61 -31.93 11.76
CA SER A 287 22.47 -30.86 10.76
C SER A 287 21.08 -30.17 10.71
N VAL A 288 20.09 -30.70 11.43
CA VAL A 288 18.68 -30.25 11.39
C VAL A 288 18.48 -28.84 11.97
N ASP A 289 19.35 -28.36 12.85
CA ASP A 289 19.27 -27.00 13.42
C ASP A 289 19.76 -25.92 12.43
N LEU A 290 20.76 -26.27 11.59
CA LEU A 290 21.30 -25.35 10.60
C LEU A 290 20.32 -25.17 9.43
N ASP A 291 19.71 -26.25 8.94
CA ASP A 291 18.69 -26.18 7.88
C ASP A 291 17.47 -25.35 8.29
N LYS A 292 17.03 -25.47 9.55
CA LYS A 292 15.94 -24.65 10.11
C LYS A 292 16.32 -23.17 10.19
N LYS A 293 17.58 -22.87 10.55
CA LYS A 293 18.10 -21.49 10.59
C LYS A 293 18.25 -20.90 9.20
N VAL A 294 18.74 -21.67 8.23
CA VAL A 294 18.85 -21.26 6.82
C VAL A 294 17.46 -20.99 6.25
N SER A 295 16.50 -21.90 6.46
CA SER A 295 15.14 -21.72 5.97
C SER A 295 14.43 -20.52 6.63
N ALA A 296 14.69 -20.24 7.91
CA ALA A 296 14.22 -19.02 8.56
C ALA A 296 14.83 -17.75 7.95
N LEU A 297 16.14 -17.76 7.64
CA LEU A 297 16.82 -16.64 6.99
C LEU A 297 16.30 -16.40 5.56
N GLU A 298 16.08 -17.45 4.79
CA GLU A 298 15.48 -17.38 3.45
C GLU A 298 14.08 -16.75 3.49
N ASN A 299 13.25 -17.16 4.45
CA ASN A 299 11.92 -16.57 4.64
C ASN A 299 11.99 -15.09 5.02
N ILE A 300 12.94 -14.70 5.89
CA ILE A 300 13.17 -13.30 6.26
C ILE A 300 13.57 -12.48 5.04
N VAL A 301 14.50 -12.97 4.22
CA VAL A 301 14.97 -12.29 3.00
C VAL A 301 13.81 -12.12 2.01
N CYS A 302 12.97 -13.14 1.81
CA CYS A 302 11.80 -13.05 0.95
C CYS A 302 10.81 -11.98 1.40
N VAL A 303 10.50 -11.91 2.69
CA VAL A 303 9.57 -10.90 3.23
C VAL A 303 10.16 -9.50 3.12
N LEU A 304 11.45 -9.34 3.43
CA LEU A 304 12.14 -8.05 3.30
C LEU A 304 12.20 -7.56 1.86
N ASN A 305 12.51 -8.43 0.90
CA ASN A 305 12.49 -8.07 -0.53
C ASN A 305 11.10 -7.61 -0.98
N ARG A 306 10.04 -8.31 -0.57
CA ARG A 306 8.67 -7.94 -0.91
C ARG A 306 8.24 -6.61 -0.27
N GLU A 307 8.73 -6.31 0.93
CA GLU A 307 8.47 -5.03 1.59
C GLU A 307 9.27 -3.88 0.96
N VAL A 308 10.50 -4.13 0.50
CA VAL A 308 11.30 -3.18 -0.27
C VAL A 308 10.63 -2.86 -1.61
N GLU A 309 10.15 -3.87 -2.35
CA GLU A 309 9.41 -3.67 -3.60
C GLU A 309 8.12 -2.86 -3.37
N ARG A 310 7.35 -3.18 -2.33
CA ARG A 310 6.15 -2.42 -1.96
C ARG A 310 6.47 -0.98 -1.59
N SER A 311 7.54 -0.77 -0.83
CA SER A 311 8.01 0.58 -0.45
C SER A 311 8.46 1.38 -1.67
N SER A 312 9.13 0.73 -2.63
CA SER A 312 9.54 1.34 -3.90
C SER A 312 8.34 1.81 -4.73
N LEU A 313 7.33 0.94 -4.91
CA LEU A 313 6.10 1.30 -5.63
C LEU A 313 5.36 2.47 -4.96
N THR A 314 5.33 2.49 -3.63
CA THR A 314 4.71 3.58 -2.87
C THR A 314 5.48 4.89 -3.08
N LEU A 315 6.82 4.85 -3.04
CA LEU A 315 7.67 6.01 -3.27
C LEU A 315 7.53 6.55 -4.71
N GLU A 316 7.43 5.66 -5.70
CA GLU A 316 7.17 6.04 -7.09
C GLU A 316 5.80 6.72 -7.25
N ALA A 317 4.76 6.19 -6.60
CA ALA A 317 3.43 6.80 -6.61
C ALA A 317 3.43 8.20 -5.97
N PHE A 318 4.11 8.37 -4.82
CA PHE A 318 4.29 9.69 -4.19
C PHE A 318 5.07 10.65 -5.09
N SER A 319 6.14 10.17 -5.71
CA SER A 319 6.97 10.98 -6.63
C SER A 319 6.17 11.42 -7.85
N HIS A 320 5.33 10.53 -8.39
CA HIS A 320 4.43 10.84 -9.50
C HIS A 320 3.37 11.86 -9.09
N GLN A 321 2.73 11.69 -7.93
CA GLN A 321 1.76 12.64 -7.40
C GLN A 321 2.37 14.02 -7.18
N HIS A 322 3.58 14.07 -6.59
CA HIS A 322 4.30 15.32 -6.39
C HIS A 322 4.62 16.03 -7.71
N ARG A 323 4.96 15.31 -8.79
CA ARG A 323 5.14 15.92 -10.13
C ARG A 323 3.85 16.55 -10.64
N LEU A 324 2.72 15.84 -10.52
CA LEU A 324 1.41 16.37 -10.93
C LEU A 324 1.02 17.62 -10.12
N ASP A 325 1.33 17.64 -8.82
CA ASP A 325 1.04 18.78 -7.97
C ASP A 325 1.96 19.98 -8.30
N GLN A 326 3.23 19.74 -8.66
CA GLN A 326 4.11 20.79 -9.20
C GLN A 326 3.63 21.35 -10.55
N GLU A 327 3.11 20.50 -11.44
CA GLU A 327 2.53 20.95 -12.71
C GLU A 327 1.28 21.79 -12.48
N LYS A 328 0.39 21.38 -11.56
CA LYS A 328 -0.77 22.20 -11.16
C LYS A 328 -0.35 23.56 -10.63
N LEU A 329 0.68 23.62 -9.76
CA LEU A 329 1.19 24.88 -9.23
C LEU A 329 1.77 25.81 -10.31
N LYS A 330 2.37 25.25 -11.37
CA LYS A 330 2.85 26.04 -12.53
C LYS A 330 1.73 26.56 -13.43
N ILE A 331 0.57 25.90 -13.42
CA ILE A 331 -0.59 26.26 -14.26
C ILE A 331 -1.48 27.33 -13.58
N TYR A 332 -1.34 27.58 -12.27
CA TYR A 332 -2.00 28.73 -11.64
C TYR A 332 -1.28 30.03 -12.03
N PRO A 333 -1.92 30.95 -12.78
CA PRO A 333 -1.35 32.27 -12.98
C PRO A 333 -1.41 33.00 -11.63
N THR A 334 -0.26 33.49 -11.19
CA THR A 334 -0.13 34.44 -10.08
C THR A 334 -1.05 35.63 -10.33
N LYS A 335 -2.25 35.61 -9.76
CA LYS A 335 -3.08 36.81 -9.62
C LYS A 335 -2.38 37.72 -8.62
N SER A 336 -1.48 38.56 -9.11
CA SER A 336 -1.00 39.73 -8.39
C SER A 336 -2.20 40.62 -8.09
N VAL A 337 -2.67 40.57 -6.85
CA VAL A 337 -3.65 41.51 -6.32
C VAL A 337 -2.94 42.86 -6.20
N SER A 338 -3.19 43.78 -7.14
CA SER A 338 -2.79 45.18 -7.00
C SER A 338 -3.76 45.85 -6.04
N TRP A 339 -3.29 46.15 -4.83
CA TRP A 339 -3.99 47.04 -3.91
C TRP A 339 -3.95 48.44 -4.50
N ARG A 340 -5.11 49.00 -4.85
CA ARG A 340 -5.28 50.44 -5.07
C ARG A 340 -5.68 51.03 -3.71
N ASP A 341 -4.76 51.78 -3.13
CA ASP A 341 -5.02 52.65 -1.98
C ASP A 341 -5.78 53.93 -2.40
N PRO A 342 -6.49 54.58 -1.45
CA PRO A 342 -7.79 55.24 -1.67
C PRO A 342 -7.79 56.56 -2.43
#